data_AF-A0A2V9F2L2-F1
#
_entry.id   AF-A0A2V9F2L2-F1
#
_cell.length_a   1.000
_cell.length_b   1.000
_cell.length_c   1.000
_cell.angle_alpha   90.00
_cell.angle_beta   90.00
_cell.angle_gamma   90.00
#
_symmetry.space_group_name_H-M   'P 1'
#
loop_
_entity.id
_entity.type
_entity.pdbx_description
1 polymer ?
#
loop_
_entity_poly.entity_id
_entity_poly.type
_entity_poly.pdbx_seq_one_letter_code
_entity_poly.pdbx_strand_id
1 'polypeptide(L)' 'MSNAERNLWRAVLGQAYEDAEAKLLADETAEEPFEASRARRYLRADSPFEAANLAMVCEFADLPADRIVLWARRRFPLAA' A
#
# COMPACT_ATOMS: atom_id res chain seq x y z
N MET A 1 13.23 -9.31 16.09
CA MET A 1 12.89 -7.89 15.88
C MET A 1 12.17 -7.36 17.12
N SER A 2 12.50 -6.16 17.58
CA SER A 2 11.87 -5.52 18.74
C SER A 2 10.44 -5.05 18.43
N ASN A 3 9.66 -4.79 19.48
CA ASN A 3 8.31 -4.22 19.30
C ASN A 3 8.34 -2.82 18.67
N ALA A 4 9.37 -2.02 18.94
CA ALA A 4 9.52 -0.69 18.37
C ALA A 4 9.75 -0.74 16.85
N GLU A 5 10.63 -1.62 16.38
CA GLU A 5 10.88 -1.84 14.96
C GLU A 5 9.62 -2.36 14.24
N ARG A 6 8.90 -3.32 14.85
CA ARG A 6 7.63 -3.82 14.28
C ARG A 6 6.61 -2.71 14.13
N ASN A 7 6.49 -1.85 15.15
CA ASN A 7 5.56 -0.72 15.11
C ASN A 7 5.96 0.32 14.05
N LEU A 8 7.26 0.53 13.81
CA LEU A 8 7.73 1.37 12.72
C LEU A 8 7.28 0.83 11.36
N TRP A 9 7.46 -0.47 11.11
CA TRP A 9 7.02 -1.09 9.84
C TRP A 9 5.50 -1.08 9.66
N ARG A 10 4.75 -1.23 10.75
CA ARG A 10 3.29 -1.03 10.73
C ARG A 10 2.91 0.41 10.39
N ALA A 11 3.64 1.40 10.89
CA ALA A 11 3.42 2.80 10.57
C ALA A 11 3.74 3.10 9.09
N VAL A 12 4.84 2.55 8.57
CA VAL A 12 5.19 2.65 7.13
C VAL A 12 4.06 2.10 6.26
N LEU A 13 3.52 0.93 6.62
CA LEU A 13 2.39 0.36 5.92
C LEU A 13 1.13 1.22 6.06
N GLY A 14 0.86 1.75 7.26
CA GLY A 14 -0.25 2.67 7.53
C GLY A 14 -0.21 3.92 6.63
N GLN A 15 0.96 4.53 6.47
CA GLN A 15 1.12 5.67 5.56
C GLN A 15 0.79 5.29 4.11
N ALA A 16 1.24 4.12 3.64
CA ALA A 16 0.91 3.67 2.29
C ALA A 16 -0.60 3.49 2.09
N TYR A 17 -1.32 3.02 3.12
CA TYR A 17 -2.79 2.95 3.09
C TYR A 17 -3.43 4.33 2.98
N GLU A 18 -3.00 5.29 3.81
CA GLU A 18 -3.51 6.66 3.79
C GLU A 18 -3.26 7.35 2.44
N ASP A 19 -2.05 7.23 1.90
CA ASP A 19 -1.67 7.79 0.60
C ASP A 19 -2.53 7.20 -0.52
N ALA A 20 -2.79 5.88 -0.49
CA ALA A 20 -3.61 5.21 -1.49
C ALA A 20 -5.08 5.67 -1.45
N GLU A 21 -5.61 6.00 -0.27
CA GLU A 21 -6.97 6.50 -0.10
C GLU A 21 -7.11 8.03 -0.29
N ALA A 22 -6.02 8.79 -0.39
CA ALA A 22 -6.05 10.25 -0.47
C ALA A 22 -6.96 10.82 -1.59
N LYS A 23 -7.01 10.19 -2.77
CA LYS A 23 -7.93 10.63 -3.85
C LYS A 23 -9.41 10.37 -3.53
N LEU A 24 -9.73 9.36 -2.71
CA LEU A 24 -11.14 9.08 -2.38
C LEU A 24 -11.74 10.15 -1.45
N LEU A 25 -10.90 10.98 -0.83
CA LEU A 25 -11.29 12.05 0.07
C LEU A 25 -11.35 13.42 -0.62
N ALA A 26 -10.65 13.59 -1.74
CA ALA A 26 -10.72 14.78 -2.58
C ALA A 26 -11.74 14.53 -3.71
N ASP A 27 -12.58 15.52 -4.00
CA ASP A 27 -13.63 15.52 -5.04
C ASP A 27 -13.32 14.61 -6.25
N GLU A 28 -14.27 13.75 -6.66
CA GLU A 28 -14.04 12.69 -7.67
C GLU A 28 -13.56 13.22 -9.04
N THR A 29 -13.73 14.52 -9.27
CA THR A 29 -13.33 15.24 -10.47
C THR A 29 -11.86 15.69 -10.48
N ALA A 30 -11.17 15.61 -9.34
CA ALA A 30 -9.75 15.97 -9.25
C ALA A 30 -8.85 14.91 -9.89
N GLU A 31 -7.79 15.36 -10.57
CA GLU A 31 -6.73 14.46 -11.05
C GLU A 31 -6.15 13.66 -9.88
N GLU A 32 -5.79 12.40 -10.15
CA GLU A 32 -5.20 11.57 -9.11
C GLU A 32 -3.84 12.13 -8.68
N PRO A 33 -3.63 12.38 -7.38
CA PRO A 33 -2.31 12.74 -6.89
C PRO A 33 -1.31 11.64 -7.23
N PHE A 34 -0.15 12.01 -7.78
CA PHE A 34 0.92 11.07 -8.14
C PHE A 34 1.28 10.10 -7.01
N GLU A 35 1.30 10.61 -5.77
CA GLU A 35 1.58 9.82 -4.57
C GLU A 35 0.52 8.75 -4.30
N ALA A 36 -0.77 9.05 -4.53
CA ALA A 36 -1.85 8.08 -4.40
C ALA A 36 -1.73 6.96 -5.44
N SER A 37 -1.43 7.31 -6.70
CA SER A 37 -1.18 6.31 -7.75
C SER A 37 0.00 5.41 -7.41
N ARG A 38 1.10 5.99 -6.91
CA ARG A 38 2.29 5.23 -6.50
C ARG A 38 1.98 4.29 -5.34
N ALA A 39 1.27 4.76 -4.32
CA ALA A 39 0.89 3.96 -3.16
C ALA A 39 -0.02 2.79 -3.55
N ARG A 40 -1.03 3.02 -4.41
CA ARG A 40 -1.90 1.96 -4.93
C ARG A 40 -1.12 0.89 -5.68
N ARG A 41 -0.23 1.31 -6.58
CA ARG A 41 0.64 0.41 -7.35
C ARG A 41 1.54 -0.43 -6.45
N TYR A 42 2.15 0.20 -5.44
CA TYR A 42 2.95 -0.46 -4.42
C TYR A 42 2.14 -1.52 -3.65
N LEU A 43 0.96 -1.15 -3.12
CA LEU A 43 0.11 -2.06 -2.34
C LEU A 43 -0.47 -3.20 -3.16
N ARG A 44 -0.72 -3.00 -4.47
CA ARG A 44 -1.12 -4.08 -5.39
C ARG A 44 0.01 -5.01 -5.80
N ALA A 45 1.25 -4.63 -5.51
CA ALA A 45 2.45 -5.31 -5.96
C ALA A 45 2.45 -5.52 -7.49
N ASP A 46 2.25 -4.44 -8.24
CA ASP A 46 2.10 -4.51 -9.71
C ASP A 46 3.43 -4.86 -10.42
N SER A 47 4.58 -4.67 -9.78
CA SER A 47 5.89 -5.08 -10.28
C SER A 47 6.60 -6.08 -9.36
N PRO A 48 7.53 -6.92 -9.86
CA PRO A 48 8.32 -7.84 -9.03
C PRO A 48 9.11 -7.13 -7.92
N PHE A 49 9.59 -5.91 -8.20
CA PHE A 49 10.30 -5.09 -7.22
C PHE A 49 9.38 -4.62 -6.09
N GLU A 50 8.18 -4.13 -6.43
CA GLU A 50 7.19 -3.73 -5.43
C GLU A 50 6.69 -4.93 -4.61
N ALA A 51 6.51 -6.09 -5.25
CA ALA A 51 6.16 -7.33 -4.57
C ALA A 51 7.21 -7.74 -3.52
N ALA A 52 8.50 -7.70 -3.89
CA ALA A 52 9.59 -8.02 -2.98
C ALA A 52 9.68 -7.03 -1.80
N ASN A 53 9.57 -5.73 -2.08
CA ASN A 53 9.60 -4.71 -1.03
C ASN A 53 8.40 -4.82 -0.09
N LEU A 54 7.20 -5.01 -0.64
CA LEU A 54 6.00 -5.18 0.17
C LEU A 54 6.08 -6.44 1.03
N ALA A 55 6.59 -7.55 0.49
CA ALA A 55 6.79 -8.78 1.25
C ALA A 55 7.75 -8.56 2.44
N MET A 56 8.87 -7.87 2.21
CA MET A 56 9.83 -7.52 3.26
C MET A 56 9.19 -6.63 4.34
N VAL A 57 8.46 -5.59 3.95
CA VAL A 57 7.76 -4.71 4.90
C VAL A 57 6.73 -5.49 5.72
N CYS A 58 5.97 -6.39 5.08
CA CYS A 58 4.96 -7.21 5.74
C CYS A 58 5.58 -8.23 6.70
N GLU A 59 6.70 -8.85 6.34
CA GLU A 59 7.47 -9.75 7.21
C GLU A 59 7.89 -9.00 8.49
N PHE A 60 8.46 -7.81 8.35
CA PHE A 60 8.85 -7.01 9.51
C PHE A 60 7.64 -6.46 10.29
N ALA A 61 6.53 -6.14 9.62
CA ALA A 61 5.31 -5.69 10.29
C ALA A 61 4.54 -6.82 11.00
N ASP A 62 4.94 -8.09 10.80
CA ASP A 62 4.25 -9.29 11.24
C ASP A 62 2.81 -9.32 10.70
N LEU A 63 2.69 -9.12 9.38
CA LEU A 63 1.42 -9.05 8.64
C LEU A 63 1.46 -9.92 7.37
N PRO A 64 0.32 -10.49 6.95
CA PRO A 64 0.23 -11.31 5.74
C PRO A 64 0.16 -10.45 4.47
N ALA A 65 1.23 -10.46 3.66
CA ALA A 65 1.35 -9.66 2.44
C ALA A 65 0.26 -9.98 1.39
N ASP A 66 -0.12 -11.25 1.27
CA ASP A 66 -1.17 -11.73 0.36
C ASP A 66 -2.53 -11.06 0.64
N ARG A 67 -2.87 -10.84 1.92
CA ARG A 67 -4.12 -10.17 2.29
C ARG A 67 -4.11 -8.70 1.91
N ILE A 68 -2.96 -8.04 2.05
CA ILE A 68 -2.77 -6.63 1.69
C ILE A 68 -2.89 -6.47 0.17
N VAL A 69 -2.20 -7.30 -0.60
CA VAL A 69 -2.27 -7.31 -2.07
C VAL A 69 -3.70 -7.58 -2.55
N LEU A 70 -4.37 -8.59 -1.99
CA LEU A 70 -5.74 -8.93 -2.35
C LEU A 70 -6.70 -7.77 -2.06
N TRP A 71 -6.57 -7.12 -0.90
CA TRP A 71 -7.35 -5.93 -0.56
C TRP A 71 -7.09 -4.80 -1.58
N ALA A 72 -5.83 -4.50 -1.88
CA ALA A 72 -5.47 -3.39 -2.75
C ALA A 72 -5.97 -3.59 -4.18
N ARG A 73 -5.90 -4.82 -4.72
CA ARG A 73 -6.41 -5.14 -6.06
C ARG A 73 -7.93 -5.05 -6.15
N ARG A 74 -8.65 -5.36 -5.07
CA ARG A 74 -10.11 -5.20 -4.99
C ARG A 74 -10.51 -3.73 -4.85
N ARG A 75 -9.76 -2.96 -4.05
CA ARG A 75 -10.05 -1.55 -3.75
C ARG A 75 -9.69 -0.61 -4.89
N PHE A 76 -8.58 -0.89 -5.58
CA PHE A 76 -8.00 -0.04 -6.62
C PHE A 76 -7.78 -0.86 -7.89
N PRO A 77 -8.82 -1.28 -8.60
CA PRO A 77 -8.66 -2.04 -9.85
C PRO A 77 -7.84 -1.23 -10.87
N LEU A 78 -7.04 -1.92 -11.68
CA LEU A 78 -6.41 -1.29 -12.84
C LEU A 78 -7.53 -0.85 -13.80
N ALA A 79 -7.45 0.38 -14.30
CA ALA A 79 -8.32 0.79 -15.39
C ALA A 79 -8.06 -0.11 -16.62
N ALA A 80 -9.15 -0.53 -17.27
CA ALA A 80 -9.11 -1.39 -18.46
C ALA A 80 -8.62 -0.62 -19.70
#